data_AF-A0A078GR74-F1
#
_entry.id   AF-A0A078GR74-F1
#
_cell.length_a   1.000
_cell.length_b   1.000
_cell.length_c   1.000
_cell.angle_alpha   90.00
_cell.angle_beta   90.00
_cell.angle_gamma   90.00
#
_symmetry.space_group_name_H-M   'P 1'
#
loop_
_entity.id
_entity.type
_entity.pdbx_description
1 polymer ?
#
loop_
_entity_poly.entity_id
_entity_poly.type
_entity_poly.pdbx_seq_one_letter_code
_entity_poly.pdbx_strand_id
1 'polypeptide(L)'
;MFVPYMDPVSDDWYSITYLDCGDFGCGQSAVSLEPYTDCPTNAAFMDGIFASQDGTPTKVSNVMCIFEKYAGNIMWRHTEAEIPWLKITEVRPDVSLVVRMVTTVGNYDYIVDYEFKPSGSIKVGVGLTGVLEDKPVEYVHTSEIKEDDIYGTIVADNTVAVNHDHFVTFRLDLDVDGKDNSFVRTKLVTKRTQKSVGTPRKSYWTTNRKVAKTEAEARVKLGLRAEELMVVNPNRRTKHGNEVGYRLLPGTVSGPLLTQDDYPQIRAAFTNYNVWITPYNKSEVWASGLYADRSQGDDTLAVWSQRNRKRENKDIVMWYTVGFHHVPCQEDFPTTPTLSSGFELRPVNFFEQNPVLKTKLIKLTTTPKCTPSKNN
;
A
#
# COMPACT_ATOMS: atom_id res chain seq x y z
N MET A 1 -1.09 -9.24 7.68
CA MET A 1 0.05 -9.46 6.77
C MET A 1 0.19 -10.95 6.57
N PHE A 2 0.76 -11.41 5.47
CA PHE A 2 0.95 -12.83 5.17
C PHE A 2 2.32 -13.03 4.51
N VAL A 3 3.16 -13.89 5.09
CA VAL A 3 4.53 -14.16 4.65
C VAL A 3 4.75 -15.67 4.46
N PRO A 4 4.32 -16.25 3.32
CA PRO A 4 4.56 -17.66 3.02
C PRO A 4 5.96 -17.90 2.49
N TYR A 5 6.68 -18.87 3.09
CA TYR A 5 7.93 -19.38 2.55
C TYR A 5 7.69 -20.55 1.57
N MET A 6 8.63 -20.73 0.64
CA MET A 6 8.48 -21.63 -0.50
C MET A 6 9.39 -22.88 -0.44
N ASP A 7 9.82 -23.31 0.75
CA ASP A 7 10.54 -24.58 0.97
C ASP A 7 9.59 -25.63 1.57
N PRO A 8 9.13 -26.61 0.76
CA PRO A 8 8.16 -27.62 1.21
C PRO A 8 8.79 -28.88 1.81
N VAL A 9 10.11 -29.04 1.76
CA VAL A 9 10.79 -30.32 2.05
C VAL A 9 11.57 -30.30 3.35
N SER A 10 12.20 -29.16 3.66
CA SER A 10 13.20 -29.09 4.73
C SER A 10 12.54 -29.01 6.10
N ASP A 11 13.19 -29.60 7.12
CA ASP A 11 12.65 -29.75 8.48
C ASP A 11 11.94 -28.46 8.95
N ASP A 12 10.61 -28.54 9.00
CA ASP A 12 9.62 -27.53 9.43
C ASP A 12 9.44 -26.26 8.58
N TRP A 13 10.17 -26.06 7.48
CA TRP A 13 9.98 -24.88 6.61
C TRP A 13 8.59 -24.80 5.96
N TYR A 14 7.98 -25.94 5.65
CA TYR A 14 6.64 -26.02 5.06
C TYR A 14 5.56 -25.35 5.94
N SER A 15 5.83 -25.18 7.24
CA SER A 15 4.90 -24.58 8.20
C SER A 15 5.07 -23.06 8.34
N ILE A 16 6.17 -22.50 7.84
CA ILE A 16 6.55 -21.10 8.02
C ILE A 16 5.74 -20.21 7.06
N THR A 17 4.59 -19.75 7.53
CA THR A 17 3.62 -18.99 6.75
C THR A 17 2.96 -17.91 7.61
N TYR A 18 3.79 -16.98 8.10
CA TYR A 18 3.41 -16.05 9.17
C TYR A 18 2.22 -15.16 8.80
N LEU A 19 1.31 -14.96 9.74
CA LEU A 19 0.29 -13.92 9.70
C LEU A 19 0.64 -12.81 10.70
N ASP A 20 1.73 -12.06 10.46
CA ASP A 20 2.41 -11.20 11.44
C ASP A 20 1.49 -10.44 12.40
N CYS A 21 0.54 -9.67 11.86
CA CYS A 21 -0.36 -8.87 12.69
C CYS A 21 -1.39 -9.68 13.48
N GLY A 22 -1.75 -10.88 13.02
CA GLY A 22 -2.68 -11.78 13.70
C GLY A 22 -1.99 -12.72 14.69
N ASP A 23 -0.77 -13.16 14.39
CA ASP A 23 -0.02 -14.11 15.20
C ASP A 23 0.81 -13.41 16.31
N PHE A 24 1.42 -12.26 16.00
CA PHE A 24 2.33 -11.54 16.90
C PHE A 24 1.84 -10.14 17.29
N GLY A 25 1.06 -9.50 16.41
CA GLY A 25 0.48 -8.18 16.64
C GLY A 25 1.40 -7.04 16.22
N CYS A 26 1.15 -6.47 15.03
CA CYS A 26 1.98 -5.40 14.45
C CYS A 26 2.04 -4.11 15.29
N GLY A 27 1.03 -3.84 16.14
CA GLY A 27 1.10 -2.74 17.10
C GLY A 27 2.03 -3.06 18.27
N GLN A 28 1.95 -4.28 18.80
CA GLN A 28 2.80 -4.76 19.89
C GLN A 28 4.28 -4.89 19.46
N SER A 29 4.49 -5.20 18.19
CA SER A 29 5.79 -5.27 17.52
C SER A 29 6.31 -3.93 17.01
N ALA A 30 5.62 -2.82 17.30
CA ALA A 30 6.09 -1.50 16.92
C ALA A 30 7.30 -1.09 17.78
N VAL A 31 8.36 -0.62 17.13
CA VAL A 31 9.65 -0.31 17.76
C VAL A 31 9.84 1.19 17.99
N SER A 32 10.73 1.55 18.91
CA SER A 32 11.15 2.93 19.08
C SER A 32 11.94 3.40 17.85
N LEU A 33 11.47 4.48 17.20
CA LEU A 33 12.13 5.07 16.05
C LEU A 33 13.37 5.86 16.50
N GLU A 34 14.49 5.65 15.80
CA GLU A 34 15.75 6.34 16.04
C GLU A 34 15.71 7.75 15.42
N PRO A 35 15.77 8.82 16.24
CA PRO A 35 15.72 10.18 15.73
C PRO A 35 16.84 10.47 14.73
N TYR A 36 16.52 11.23 13.68
CA TYR A 36 17.43 11.65 12.61
C TYR A 36 17.86 10.54 11.63
N THR A 37 17.56 9.28 11.92
CA THR A 37 17.84 8.13 11.07
C THR A 37 16.55 7.59 10.46
N ASP A 38 15.61 7.13 11.30
CA ASP A 38 14.30 6.66 10.84
C ASP A 38 13.38 7.81 10.43
N CYS A 39 13.57 8.97 11.06
CA CYS A 39 12.75 10.16 10.86
C CYS A 39 13.63 11.41 10.74
N PRO A 40 13.27 12.36 9.86
CA PRO A 40 14.08 13.55 9.63
C PRO A 40 14.10 14.50 10.84
N THR A 41 15.01 15.48 10.80
CA THR A 41 15.25 16.44 11.88
C THR A 41 14.05 17.32 12.25
N ASN A 42 13.06 17.43 11.37
CA ASN A 42 11.82 18.18 11.61
C ASN A 42 10.67 17.29 12.12
N ALA A 43 10.95 16.05 12.53
CA ALA A 43 9.93 15.13 13.02
C ALA A 43 9.50 15.43 14.46
N ALA A 44 8.19 15.34 14.70
CA ALA A 44 7.62 15.20 16.02
C ALA A 44 7.38 13.72 16.32
N PHE A 45 7.71 13.26 17.52
CA PHE A 45 7.56 11.87 17.93
C PHE A 45 6.37 11.68 18.86
N MET A 46 5.76 10.50 18.79
CA MET A 46 4.67 10.07 19.65
C MET A 46 5.01 8.74 20.30
N ASP A 47 4.80 8.66 21.60
CA ASP A 47 4.97 7.44 22.37
C ASP A 47 3.74 6.54 22.24
N GLY A 48 3.95 5.23 22.30
CA GLY A 48 2.89 4.22 22.39
C GLY A 48 2.74 3.70 23.81
N ILE A 49 1.49 3.37 24.21
CA ILE A 49 1.20 2.64 25.44
C ILE A 49 0.59 1.29 25.04
N PHE A 50 1.23 0.20 25.45
CA PHE A 50 0.82 -1.17 25.15
C PHE A 50 0.56 -1.94 26.45
N ALA A 51 -0.11 -3.09 26.35
CA ALA A 51 -0.29 -3.96 27.48
C ALA A 51 0.79 -5.06 27.49
N SER A 52 1.45 -5.26 28.63
CA SER A 52 2.27 -6.44 28.89
C SER A 52 1.42 -7.69 29.05
N GLN A 53 2.04 -8.88 29.08
CA GLN A 53 1.34 -10.16 29.24
C GLN A 53 0.51 -10.25 30.54
N ASP A 54 0.93 -9.54 31.59
CA ASP A 54 0.22 -9.43 32.87
C ASP A 54 -0.83 -8.30 32.90
N GLY A 55 -1.01 -7.58 31.78
CA GLY A 55 -1.91 -6.43 31.66
C GLY A 55 -1.31 -5.10 32.12
N THR A 56 -0.04 -5.07 32.55
CA THR A 56 0.62 -3.82 32.96
C THR A 56 0.80 -2.89 31.75
N PRO A 57 0.42 -1.59 31.84
CA PRO A 57 0.65 -0.65 30.77
C PRO A 57 2.15 -0.33 30.64
N THR A 58 2.72 -0.64 29.48
CA THR A 58 4.12 -0.40 29.14
C THR A 58 4.22 0.70 28.10
N LYS A 59 5.03 1.70 28.40
CA LYS A 59 5.35 2.79 27.47
C LYS A 59 6.51 2.37 26.56
N VAL A 60 6.32 2.57 25.26
CA VAL A 60 7.39 2.52 24.26
C VAL A 60 7.53 3.93 23.68
N SER A 61 8.74 4.50 23.77
CA SER A 61 8.97 5.87 23.31
C SER A 61 9.06 5.92 21.78
N ASN A 62 8.71 7.05 21.17
CA ASN A 62 8.96 7.32 19.74
C ASN A 62 8.41 6.26 18.76
N VAL A 63 7.26 5.65 19.05
CA VAL A 63 6.67 4.59 18.21
C VAL A 63 6.20 5.11 16.86
N MET A 64 5.79 6.38 16.81
CA MET A 64 5.42 7.05 15.57
C MET A 64 6.17 8.37 15.45
N CYS A 65 6.44 8.77 14.21
CA CYS A 65 6.91 10.12 13.92
C CYS A 65 6.04 10.80 12.86
N ILE A 66 5.92 12.11 12.99
CA ILE A 66 5.14 12.97 12.09
C ILE A 66 6.06 14.07 11.59
N PHE A 67 6.20 14.20 10.27
CA PHE A 67 7.09 15.19 9.68
C PHE A 67 6.58 15.73 8.35
N GLU A 68 7.01 16.94 8.00
CA GLU A 68 6.82 17.49 6.67
C GLU A 68 7.93 17.00 5.74
N LYS A 69 7.57 16.52 4.54
CA LYS A 69 8.50 16.01 3.54
C LYS A 69 8.77 17.05 2.46
N TYR A 70 10.03 17.46 2.34
CA TYR A 70 10.54 18.41 1.35
C TYR A 70 11.41 17.71 0.29
N ALA A 71 10.85 16.74 -0.43
CA ALA A 71 11.63 15.86 -1.32
C ALA A 71 11.85 16.42 -2.74
N GLY A 72 11.79 17.73 -2.93
CA GLY A 72 11.94 18.36 -4.26
C GLY A 72 10.79 18.06 -5.24
N ASN A 73 9.69 17.46 -4.74
CA ASN A 73 8.51 17.16 -5.54
C ASN A 73 7.85 18.46 -6.05
N ILE A 74 7.34 18.41 -7.27
CA ILE A 74 6.61 19.51 -7.91
C ILE A 74 5.11 19.27 -7.71
N MET A 75 4.43 20.20 -7.03
CA MET A 75 2.99 20.12 -6.78
C MET A 75 2.22 20.32 -8.08
N TRP A 76 2.62 21.35 -8.84
CA TRP A 76 2.23 21.58 -10.22
C TRP A 76 3.17 22.59 -10.87
N ARG A 77 3.25 22.57 -12.20
CA ARG A 77 3.99 23.55 -12.98
C ARG A 77 3.43 23.73 -14.37
N HIS A 78 3.67 24.90 -14.96
CA HIS A 78 3.46 25.15 -16.37
C HIS A 78 4.45 26.18 -16.90
N THR A 79 4.86 26.01 -18.16
CA THR A 79 5.64 26.99 -18.92
C THR A 79 4.89 27.25 -20.21
N GLU A 80 4.37 28.47 -20.36
CA GLU A 80 3.70 28.96 -21.57
C GLU A 80 4.75 29.64 -22.45
N ALA A 81 4.82 29.20 -23.70
CA ALA A 81 5.82 29.61 -24.69
C ALA A 81 5.22 29.91 -26.07
N GLU A 82 3.92 29.63 -26.27
CA GLU A 82 3.23 29.78 -27.56
C GLU A 82 2.59 31.17 -27.70
N ILE A 83 2.41 31.92 -26.59
CA ILE A 83 1.95 33.30 -26.66
C ILE A 83 3.11 34.16 -27.19
N PRO A 84 2.98 34.79 -28.39
CA PRO A 84 4.06 35.57 -28.96
C PRO A 84 4.55 36.65 -27.99
N TRP A 85 5.87 36.75 -27.84
CA TRP A 85 6.55 37.75 -27.01
C TRP A 85 6.32 37.64 -25.49
N LEU A 86 5.63 36.60 -25.01
CA LEU A 86 5.30 36.44 -23.60
C LEU A 86 5.76 35.06 -23.09
N LYS A 87 6.77 35.06 -22.21
CA LYS A 87 7.24 33.86 -21.52
C LYS A 87 6.73 33.84 -20.09
N ILE A 88 5.84 32.90 -19.77
CA ILE A 88 5.30 32.72 -18.41
C ILE A 88 5.75 31.36 -17.89
N THR A 89 6.27 31.31 -16.68
CA THR A 89 6.57 30.05 -15.99
C THR A 89 6.12 30.17 -14.55
N GLU A 90 5.34 29.19 -14.10
CA GLU A 90 4.86 29.08 -12.73
C GLU A 90 5.13 27.64 -12.25
N VAL A 91 5.73 27.52 -11.07
CA VAL A 91 6.07 26.24 -10.44
C VAL A 91 5.72 26.35 -8.96
N ARG A 92 5.09 25.32 -8.39
CA ARG A 92 4.86 25.25 -6.95
C ARG A 92 5.44 23.96 -6.36
N PRO A 93 6.21 24.06 -5.26
CA PRO A 93 6.74 22.89 -4.57
C PRO A 93 5.62 22.13 -3.85
N ASP A 94 5.81 20.83 -3.71
CA ASP A 94 4.93 19.94 -2.98
C ASP A 94 5.54 19.62 -1.62
N VAL A 95 4.79 19.92 -0.56
CA VAL A 95 5.14 19.54 0.80
C VAL A 95 3.98 18.74 1.36
N SER A 96 4.31 17.51 1.73
CA SER A 96 3.37 16.54 2.27
C SER A 96 3.66 16.29 3.75
N LEU A 97 2.62 15.89 4.48
CA LEU A 97 2.75 15.44 5.86
C LEU A 97 2.87 13.91 5.85
N VAL A 98 3.91 13.37 6.47
CA VAL A 98 4.12 11.93 6.61
C VAL A 98 3.91 11.53 8.07
N VAL A 99 3.12 10.49 8.29
CA VAL A 99 3.03 9.76 9.54
C VAL A 99 3.68 8.40 9.32
N ARG A 100 4.73 8.10 10.08
CA ARG A 100 5.53 6.87 9.96
C ARG A 100 5.47 6.05 11.23
N MET A 101 5.42 4.73 11.06
CA MET A 101 5.64 3.73 12.09
C MET A 101 6.53 2.62 11.51
N VAL A 102 7.37 2.01 12.34
CA VAL A 102 8.10 0.79 12.00
C VAL A 102 7.65 -0.33 12.92
N THR A 103 7.33 -1.48 12.34
CA THR A 103 7.05 -2.71 13.09
C THR A 103 8.08 -3.76 12.72
N THR A 104 8.66 -4.41 13.73
CA THR A 104 9.69 -5.43 13.56
C THR A 104 9.16 -6.75 14.09
N VAL A 105 9.04 -7.75 13.21
CA VAL A 105 8.52 -9.08 13.56
C VAL A 105 9.60 -10.10 13.20
N GLY A 106 10.26 -10.62 14.22
CA GLY A 106 11.40 -11.51 14.04
C GLY A 106 12.52 -10.81 13.27
N ASN A 107 12.80 -11.30 12.07
CA ASN A 107 13.87 -10.85 11.19
C ASN A 107 13.47 -9.67 10.25
N TYR A 108 12.18 -9.39 10.08
CA TYR A 108 11.70 -8.36 9.15
C TYR A 108 11.28 -7.05 9.83
N ASP A 109 11.66 -5.95 9.19
CA ASP A 109 11.24 -4.59 9.52
C ASP A 109 10.31 -4.04 8.43
N TYR A 110 9.13 -3.58 8.86
CA TYR A 110 8.12 -3.00 7.98
C TYR A 110 7.93 -1.51 8.28
N ILE A 111 8.31 -0.67 7.31
CA ILE A 111 8.17 0.79 7.37
C ILE A 111 6.83 1.16 6.74
N VAL A 112 5.89 1.65 7.55
CA VAL A 112 4.55 2.03 7.08
C VAL A 112 4.40 3.55 7.13
N ASP A 113 4.20 4.14 5.95
CA ASP A 113 4.05 5.58 5.77
C ASP A 113 2.62 5.94 5.30
N TYR A 114 1.98 6.89 5.99
CA TYR A 114 0.82 7.61 5.48
C TYR A 114 1.24 9.04 5.10
N GLU A 115 1.27 9.32 3.80
CA GLU A 115 1.64 10.62 3.23
C GLU A 115 0.38 11.37 2.77
N PHE A 116 0.08 12.50 3.42
CA PHE A 116 -1.05 13.38 3.13
C PHE A 116 -0.59 14.58 2.32
N LYS A 117 -1.24 14.84 1.18
CA LYS A 117 -0.86 15.91 0.26
C LYS A 117 -1.88 17.04 0.24
N PRO A 118 -1.45 18.31 0.09
CA PRO A 118 -2.37 19.44 -0.10
C PRO A 118 -3.31 19.29 -1.30
N SER A 119 -2.94 18.47 -2.30
CA SER A 119 -3.79 18.11 -3.44
C SER A 119 -5.01 17.27 -3.06
N GLY A 120 -5.12 16.83 -1.81
CA GLY A 120 -6.10 15.88 -1.31
C GLY A 120 -5.71 14.42 -1.53
N SER A 121 -4.57 14.14 -2.16
CA SER A 121 -4.08 12.77 -2.32
C SER A 121 -3.59 12.21 -0.99
N ILE A 122 -3.91 10.95 -0.74
CA ILE A 122 -3.36 10.17 0.38
C ILE A 122 -2.53 9.05 -0.25
N LYS A 123 -1.24 9.01 0.06
CA LYS A 123 -0.33 7.95 -0.40
C LYS A 123 0.03 7.08 0.77
N VAL A 124 -0.09 5.77 0.61
CA VAL A 124 0.31 4.80 1.63
C VAL A 124 1.50 4.04 1.09
N GLY A 125 2.59 4.03 1.84
CA GLY A 125 3.83 3.34 1.51
C GLY A 125 4.11 2.20 2.48
N VAL A 126 4.68 1.12 1.95
CA VAL A 126 5.24 0.01 2.71
C VAL A 126 6.67 -0.21 2.23
N GLY A 127 7.63 -0.04 3.14
CA GLY A 127 9.02 -0.44 2.97
C GLY A 127 9.28 -1.76 3.70
N LEU A 128 10.03 -2.66 3.07
CA LEU A 128 10.49 -3.93 3.62
C LEU A 128 12.02 -3.87 3.73
N THR A 129 12.56 -4.17 4.91
CA THR A 129 13.99 -4.24 5.20
C THR A 129 14.21 -5.27 6.30
N GLY A 130 15.43 -5.45 6.77
CA GLY A 130 15.73 -6.37 7.88
C GLY A 130 16.76 -7.40 7.47
N VAL A 131 16.66 -8.60 8.04
CA VAL A 131 17.58 -9.72 7.82
C VAL A 131 16.84 -10.85 7.11
N LEU A 132 17.48 -11.50 6.16
CA LEU A 132 16.92 -12.66 5.49
C LEU A 132 16.71 -13.82 6.47
N GLU A 133 15.63 -14.57 6.30
CA GLU A 133 15.50 -15.86 6.98
C GLU A 133 16.27 -16.89 6.16
N ASP A 134 17.42 -17.29 6.71
CA ASP A 134 18.39 -18.11 6.01
C ASP A 134 18.34 -19.58 6.45
N LYS A 135 18.55 -20.46 5.49
CA LYS A 135 18.67 -21.91 5.67
C LYS A 135 20.13 -22.34 5.53
N PRO A 136 20.68 -23.08 6.50
CA PRO A 136 22.01 -23.66 6.35
C PRO A 136 22.01 -24.76 5.29
N VAL A 137 23.03 -24.75 4.42
CA VAL A 137 23.26 -25.78 3.40
C VAL A 137 24.73 -26.19 3.35
N GLU A 138 25.02 -27.37 2.80
CA GLU A 138 26.40 -27.83 2.61
C GLU A 138 27.11 -27.11 1.45
N TYR A 139 26.35 -26.48 0.56
CA TYR A 139 26.86 -25.83 -0.65
C TYR A 139 27.50 -24.46 -0.35
N VAL A 140 28.62 -24.17 -1.00
CA VAL A 140 29.26 -22.83 -1.01
C VAL A 140 29.23 -22.20 -2.40
N HIS A 141 28.91 -22.98 -3.44
CA HIS A 141 28.86 -22.50 -4.81
C HIS A 141 27.66 -23.09 -5.57
N THR A 142 27.09 -22.32 -6.50
CA THR A 142 25.90 -22.72 -7.26
C THR A 142 26.11 -23.97 -8.11
N SER A 143 27.36 -24.27 -8.49
CA SER A 143 27.71 -25.49 -9.22
C SER A 143 27.60 -26.78 -8.39
N GLU A 144 27.50 -26.68 -7.06
CA GLU A 144 27.37 -27.82 -6.15
C GLU A 144 25.89 -28.20 -5.92
N ILE A 145 24.98 -27.30 -6.28
CA ILE A 145 23.53 -27.49 -6.17
C ILE A 145 23.10 -28.55 -7.19
N LYS A 146 22.37 -29.57 -6.74
CA LYS A 146 21.68 -30.48 -7.66
C LYS A 146 20.33 -29.87 -8.03
N GLU A 147 19.93 -30.04 -9.29
CA GLU A 147 18.63 -29.60 -9.77
C GLU A 147 17.54 -30.17 -8.85
N ASP A 148 16.63 -29.31 -8.38
CA ASP A 148 15.55 -29.56 -7.39
C ASP A 148 15.92 -29.58 -5.89
N ASP A 149 17.19 -29.38 -5.49
CA ASP A 149 17.60 -29.38 -4.07
C ASP A 149 17.52 -28.00 -3.36
N ILE A 150 17.10 -26.92 -4.05
CA ILE A 150 17.10 -25.56 -3.49
C ILE A 150 15.77 -24.82 -3.72
N TYR A 151 15.25 -24.20 -2.65
CA TYR A 151 14.02 -23.41 -2.64
C TYR A 151 14.29 -21.91 -2.39
N GLY A 152 15.40 -21.43 -2.91
CA GLY A 152 15.93 -20.09 -2.64
C GLY A 152 17.21 -19.80 -3.40
N THR A 153 17.95 -18.80 -2.94
CA THR A 153 19.21 -18.34 -3.53
C THR A 153 20.36 -18.55 -2.55
N ILE A 154 21.50 -19.09 -2.99
CA ILE A 154 22.74 -19.04 -2.20
C ILE A 154 23.20 -17.58 -2.14
N VAL A 155 23.18 -16.98 -0.95
CA VAL A 155 23.56 -15.57 -0.74
C VAL A 155 24.93 -15.40 -0.10
N ALA A 156 25.40 -16.44 0.60
CA ALA A 156 26.74 -16.55 1.18
C ALA A 156 27.15 -18.03 1.28
N ASP A 157 28.42 -18.30 1.61
CA ASP A 157 28.90 -19.66 1.89
C ASP A 157 27.93 -20.35 2.87
N ASN A 158 27.49 -21.56 2.52
CA ASN A 158 26.61 -22.39 3.35
C ASN A 158 25.24 -21.78 3.68
N THR A 159 24.81 -20.74 2.95
CA THR A 159 23.64 -19.93 3.32
C THR A 159 22.68 -19.76 2.14
N VAL A 160 21.49 -20.34 2.26
CA VAL A 160 20.39 -20.15 1.30
C VAL A 160 19.31 -19.29 1.89
N ALA A 161 19.04 -18.15 1.26
CA ALA A 161 17.88 -17.34 1.58
C ALA A 161 16.66 -17.89 0.84
N VAL A 162 15.65 -18.34 1.58
CA VAL A 162 14.50 -19.06 1.04
C VAL A 162 13.55 -18.09 0.35
N ASN A 163 13.02 -18.47 -0.81
CA ASN A 163 12.02 -17.68 -1.53
C ASN A 163 10.75 -17.51 -0.67
N HIS A 164 10.19 -16.32 -0.66
CA HIS A 164 8.97 -16.03 0.10
C HIS A 164 8.23 -14.82 -0.47
N ASP A 165 6.99 -14.62 -0.02
CA ASP A 165 6.19 -13.46 -0.38
C ASP A 165 5.95 -12.54 0.82
N HIS A 166 5.60 -11.28 0.58
CA HIS A 166 5.01 -10.40 1.59
C HIS A 166 3.69 -9.83 1.06
N PHE A 167 2.58 -10.11 1.74
CA PHE A 167 1.27 -9.52 1.45
C PHE A 167 0.78 -8.65 2.60
N VAL A 168 0.52 -7.38 2.32
CA VAL A 168 0.01 -6.39 3.29
C VAL A 168 -1.37 -5.91 2.85
N THR A 169 -2.40 -6.27 3.62
CA THR A 169 -3.80 -5.90 3.33
C THR A 169 -4.25 -4.74 4.22
N PHE A 170 -4.66 -3.65 3.58
CA PHE A 170 -5.19 -2.45 4.22
C PHE A 170 -6.71 -2.49 4.29
N ARG A 171 -7.26 -2.15 5.45
CA ARG A 171 -8.69 -1.84 5.65
C ARG A 171 -8.89 -0.33 5.47
N LEU A 172 -9.61 0.07 4.42
CA LEU A 172 -9.83 1.45 4.02
C LEU A 172 -11.33 1.78 4.11
N ASP A 173 -11.72 2.34 5.25
CA ASP A 173 -13.08 2.77 5.57
C ASP A 173 -13.30 4.18 5.01
N LEU A 174 -13.70 4.28 3.75
CA LEU A 174 -13.77 5.54 3.02
C LEU A 174 -15.18 6.13 3.09
N ASP A 175 -15.37 7.13 3.96
CA ASP A 175 -16.57 7.96 4.03
C ASP A 175 -16.46 9.17 3.09
N VAL A 176 -16.51 8.95 1.77
CA VAL A 176 -16.38 10.02 0.77
C VAL A 176 -17.58 10.97 0.87
N ASP A 177 -17.36 12.14 1.45
CA ASP A 177 -18.39 13.18 1.68
C ASP A 177 -19.66 12.63 2.38
N GLY A 178 -19.46 11.67 3.29
CA GLY A 178 -20.50 10.92 4.00
C GLY A 178 -20.42 9.41 3.74
N LYS A 179 -21.24 8.66 4.49
CA LYS A 179 -21.22 7.18 4.52
C LYS A 179 -21.87 6.51 3.32
N ASP A 180 -22.84 7.17 2.70
CA ASP A 180 -23.61 6.56 1.60
C ASP A 180 -22.80 6.59 0.31
N ASN A 181 -22.02 5.53 0.07
CA ASN A 181 -21.04 5.44 -0.99
C ASN A 181 -21.31 4.26 -1.92
N SER A 182 -20.64 4.24 -3.07
CA SER A 182 -20.72 3.17 -4.06
C SER A 182 -19.36 2.91 -4.68
N PHE A 183 -19.07 1.63 -4.94
CA PHE A 183 -17.87 1.25 -5.69
C PHE A 183 -18.15 1.19 -7.18
N VAL A 184 -17.33 1.90 -7.95
CA VAL A 184 -17.48 2.05 -9.39
C VAL A 184 -16.22 1.57 -10.09
N ARG A 185 -16.46 0.77 -11.13
CA ARG A 185 -15.44 0.26 -12.04
C ARG A 185 -15.62 0.92 -13.40
N THR A 186 -14.62 1.67 -13.85
CA THR A 186 -14.64 2.33 -15.15
C THR A 186 -13.64 1.66 -16.08
N LYS A 187 -14.14 0.78 -16.94
CA LYS A 187 -13.32 0.05 -17.91
C LYS A 187 -12.95 0.95 -19.08
N LEU A 188 -11.70 0.89 -19.52
CA LEU A 188 -11.24 1.50 -20.76
C LEU A 188 -11.47 0.51 -21.91
N VAL A 189 -12.26 0.91 -22.91
CA VAL A 189 -12.70 0.04 -24.00
C VAL A 189 -12.34 0.67 -25.34
N THR A 190 -11.57 -0.06 -26.14
CA THR A 190 -11.27 0.31 -27.53
C THR A 190 -12.52 0.12 -28.40
N LYS A 191 -12.89 1.17 -29.14
CA LYS A 191 -13.94 1.14 -30.16
C LYS A 191 -13.35 1.41 -31.54
N ARG A 192 -13.87 0.70 -32.53
CA ARG A 192 -13.57 0.97 -33.94
C ARG A 192 -14.43 2.11 -34.43
N THR A 193 -13.85 3.03 -35.17
CA THR A 193 -14.62 4.10 -35.81
C THR A 193 -15.53 3.49 -36.87
N GLN A 194 -16.81 3.88 -36.85
CA GLN A 194 -17.73 3.53 -37.92
C GLN A 194 -17.34 4.28 -39.20
N LYS A 195 -17.44 3.63 -40.35
CA LYS A 195 -17.13 4.24 -41.66
C LYS A 195 -17.96 5.50 -41.93
N SER A 196 -19.19 5.55 -41.41
CA SER A 196 -20.14 6.67 -41.53
C SER A 196 -19.64 7.99 -40.92
N VAL A 197 -18.68 7.96 -39.99
CA VAL A 197 -18.17 9.15 -39.30
C VAL A 197 -17.22 9.99 -40.18
N GLY A 198 -16.72 9.43 -41.29
CA GLY A 198 -15.89 10.17 -42.25
C GLY A 198 -14.52 10.62 -41.72
N THR A 199 -13.99 9.99 -40.67
CA THR A 199 -12.67 10.31 -40.10
C THR A 199 -11.60 9.31 -40.55
N PRO A 200 -10.35 9.76 -40.80
CA PRO A 200 -9.23 8.85 -41.10
C PRO A 200 -8.83 7.97 -39.91
N ARG A 201 -9.23 8.34 -38.68
CA ARG A 201 -8.96 7.57 -37.46
C ARG A 201 -9.73 6.25 -37.48
N LYS A 202 -9.01 5.13 -37.37
CA LYS A 202 -9.61 3.78 -37.34
C LYS A 202 -10.20 3.38 -35.98
N SER A 203 -9.74 4.00 -34.89
CA SER A 203 -10.17 3.68 -33.54
C SER A 203 -10.00 4.83 -32.55
N TYR A 204 -10.66 4.66 -31.40
CA TYR A 204 -10.54 5.47 -30.19
C TYR A 204 -10.83 4.58 -28.98
N TRP A 205 -10.51 5.04 -27.77
CA TRP A 205 -10.98 4.39 -26.54
C TRP A 205 -12.07 5.23 -25.89
N THR A 206 -12.92 4.58 -25.13
CA THR A 206 -13.96 5.22 -24.33
C THR A 206 -14.09 4.50 -23.00
N THR A 207 -14.92 5.02 -22.10
CA THR A 207 -15.15 4.45 -20.79
C THR A 207 -16.45 3.66 -20.76
N ASN A 208 -16.46 2.54 -20.02
CA ASN A 208 -17.68 1.83 -19.63
C ASN A 208 -17.73 1.78 -18.10
N ARG A 209 -18.59 2.62 -17.53
CA ARG A 209 -18.76 2.80 -16.09
C ARG A 209 -19.82 1.84 -15.56
N LYS A 210 -19.46 1.02 -14.57
CA LYS A 210 -20.37 0.10 -13.88
C LYS A 210 -20.27 0.26 -12.37
N VAL A 211 -21.41 0.45 -11.71
CA VAL A 211 -21.52 0.32 -10.24
C VAL A 211 -21.53 -1.16 -9.88
N ALA A 212 -20.66 -1.57 -8.97
CA ALA A 212 -20.61 -2.94 -8.49
C ALA A 212 -21.55 -3.10 -7.29
N LYS A 213 -22.67 -3.81 -7.50
CA LYS A 213 -23.83 -3.81 -6.60
C LYS A 213 -23.69 -4.77 -5.42
N THR A 214 -22.88 -5.81 -5.57
CA THR A 214 -22.65 -6.84 -4.56
C THR A 214 -21.16 -7.07 -4.29
N GLU A 215 -20.84 -7.75 -3.20
CA GLU A 215 -19.46 -8.12 -2.83
C GLU A 215 -18.76 -8.93 -3.93
N ALA A 216 -19.45 -9.87 -4.58
CA ALA A 216 -18.88 -10.65 -5.68
C ALA A 216 -18.46 -9.79 -6.88
N GLU A 217 -19.25 -8.77 -7.25
CA GLU A 217 -18.91 -7.86 -8.35
C GLU A 217 -17.72 -6.93 -8.06
N ALA A 218 -17.35 -6.82 -6.77
CA ALA A 218 -16.29 -5.96 -6.24
C ALA A 218 -14.92 -6.57 -6.23
N ARG A 219 -14.82 -7.90 -6.32
CA ARG A 219 -13.54 -8.57 -6.17
C ARG A 219 -12.74 -8.31 -7.44
N VAL A 220 -11.60 -7.65 -7.31
CA VAL A 220 -10.76 -7.26 -8.45
C VAL A 220 -9.39 -7.90 -8.33
N LYS A 221 -9.03 -8.67 -9.37
CA LYS A 221 -7.64 -9.01 -9.69
C LYS A 221 -7.13 -7.93 -10.64
N LEU A 222 -6.15 -7.16 -10.20
CA LEU A 222 -5.54 -6.09 -10.99
C LEU A 222 -4.70 -6.69 -12.13
N GLY A 223 -4.34 -5.88 -13.12
CA GLY A 223 -3.53 -6.31 -14.27
C GLY A 223 -4.30 -7.06 -15.38
N LEU A 224 -5.48 -7.63 -15.08
CA LEU A 224 -6.27 -8.35 -16.10
C LEU A 224 -6.92 -7.43 -17.14
N ARG A 225 -7.18 -6.17 -16.79
CA ARG A 225 -7.89 -5.19 -17.64
C ARG A 225 -7.44 -3.77 -17.30
N ALA A 226 -7.51 -2.88 -18.29
CA ALA A 226 -7.38 -1.45 -18.06
C ALA A 226 -8.70 -0.89 -17.50
N GLU A 227 -8.72 -0.60 -16.20
CA GLU A 227 -9.88 -0.01 -15.53
C GLU A 227 -9.46 0.94 -14.39
N GLU A 228 -10.28 1.97 -14.15
CA GLU A 228 -10.18 2.80 -12.95
C GLU A 228 -11.12 2.26 -11.88
N LEU A 229 -10.64 2.20 -10.65
CA LEU A 229 -11.39 1.76 -9.47
C LEU A 229 -11.61 2.96 -8.55
N MET A 230 -12.87 3.27 -8.23
CA MET A 230 -13.19 4.44 -7.43
C MET A 230 -14.33 4.19 -6.44
N VAL A 231 -14.24 4.83 -5.28
CA VAL A 231 -15.34 4.98 -4.32
C VAL A 231 -15.93 6.37 -4.55
N VAL A 232 -17.24 6.44 -4.73
CA VAL A 232 -17.97 7.68 -5.00
C VAL A 232 -19.16 7.84 -4.07
N ASN A 233 -19.55 9.08 -3.85
CA ASN A 233 -20.83 9.41 -3.23
C ASN A 233 -21.85 9.78 -4.31
N PRO A 234 -22.85 8.93 -4.59
CA PRO A 234 -23.83 9.21 -5.63
C PRO A 234 -24.80 10.36 -5.28
N ASN A 235 -24.84 10.78 -4.01
CA ASN A 235 -25.71 11.83 -3.47
C ASN A 235 -25.03 13.21 -3.43
N ARG A 236 -23.77 13.29 -3.87
CA ARG A 236 -22.97 14.51 -3.89
C ARG A 236 -22.36 14.69 -5.27
N ARG A 237 -22.65 15.82 -5.89
CA ARG A 237 -22.22 16.13 -7.24
C ARG A 237 -21.59 17.52 -7.29
N THR A 238 -20.58 17.66 -8.12
CA THR A 238 -20.04 18.97 -8.48
C THR A 238 -21.08 19.79 -9.25
N LYS A 239 -20.81 21.08 -9.45
CA LYS A 239 -21.62 21.96 -10.31
C LYS A 239 -21.89 21.38 -11.70
N HIS A 240 -20.95 20.57 -12.22
CA HIS A 240 -21.05 19.93 -13.54
C HIS A 240 -21.77 18.57 -13.53
N GLY A 241 -22.26 18.11 -12.37
CA GLY A 241 -23.02 16.87 -12.24
C GLY A 241 -22.17 15.61 -12.04
N ASN A 242 -20.84 15.74 -11.89
CA ASN A 242 -19.97 14.60 -11.62
C ASN A 242 -20.08 14.17 -10.16
N GLU A 243 -20.19 12.87 -9.89
CA GLU A 243 -20.17 12.32 -8.53
C GLU A 243 -18.78 12.56 -7.91
N VAL A 244 -18.76 13.04 -6.66
CA VAL A 244 -17.52 13.21 -5.89
C VAL A 244 -16.95 11.85 -5.53
N GLY A 245 -15.62 11.70 -5.58
CA GLY A 245 -15.00 10.39 -5.41
C GLY A 245 -13.51 10.43 -5.07
N TYR A 246 -13.02 9.25 -4.69
CA TYR A 246 -11.60 8.93 -4.62
C TYR A 246 -11.32 7.69 -5.46
N ARG A 247 -10.26 7.74 -6.29
CA ARG A 247 -9.79 6.59 -7.08
C ARG A 247 -8.56 5.96 -6.46
N LEU A 248 -8.47 4.64 -6.55
CA LEU A 248 -7.28 3.88 -6.20
C LEU A 248 -6.32 3.88 -7.38
N LEU A 249 -5.10 4.36 -7.15
CA LEU A 249 -3.95 4.17 -8.02
C LEU A 249 -3.05 3.11 -7.36
N PRO A 250 -3.12 1.85 -7.81
CA PRO A 250 -2.32 0.78 -7.23
C PRO A 250 -0.84 0.95 -7.58
N GLY A 251 0.04 0.45 -6.72
CA GLY A 251 1.45 0.23 -7.04
C GLY A 251 1.64 -1.03 -7.89
N THR A 252 2.80 -1.66 -7.74
CA THR A 252 3.09 -2.94 -8.39
C THR A 252 2.05 -3.99 -8.00
N VAL A 253 1.55 -4.73 -8.99
CA VAL A 253 0.49 -5.72 -8.81
C VAL A 253 1.12 -7.10 -8.61
N SER A 254 0.87 -7.68 -7.43
CA SER A 254 1.24 -9.06 -7.09
C SER A 254 0.02 -9.80 -6.55
N GLY A 255 0.00 -11.12 -6.69
CA GLY A 255 -1.09 -11.99 -6.20
C GLY A 255 -0.52 -13.33 -5.72
N PRO A 256 -1.30 -14.16 -5.02
CA PRO A 256 -0.78 -15.40 -4.45
C PRO A 256 -0.31 -16.37 -5.53
N LEU A 257 0.81 -17.03 -5.28
CA LEU A 257 1.36 -18.12 -6.11
C LEU A 257 1.01 -19.51 -5.56
N LEU A 258 0.62 -19.61 -4.30
CA LEU A 258 0.11 -20.84 -3.70
C LEU A 258 -1.22 -21.27 -4.34
N THR A 259 -1.47 -22.57 -4.38
CA THR A 259 -2.73 -23.11 -4.88
C THR A 259 -3.86 -22.76 -3.90
N GLN A 260 -5.09 -22.60 -4.41
CA GLN A 260 -6.21 -22.13 -3.59
C GLN A 260 -6.68 -23.13 -2.53
N ASP A 261 -6.31 -24.40 -2.69
CA ASP A 261 -6.61 -25.51 -1.79
C ASP A 261 -5.50 -25.77 -0.76
N ASP A 262 -4.39 -25.03 -0.82
CA ASP A 262 -3.31 -25.13 0.15
C ASP A 262 -3.72 -24.49 1.50
N TYR A 263 -3.33 -25.12 2.62
CA TYR A 263 -3.72 -24.70 3.98
C TYR A 263 -3.36 -23.24 4.30
N PRO A 264 -2.12 -22.77 4.10
CA PRO A 264 -1.78 -21.36 4.28
C PRO A 264 -2.58 -20.43 3.37
N GLN A 265 -2.86 -20.82 2.12
CA GLN A 265 -3.66 -20.00 1.21
C GLN A 265 -5.14 -19.92 1.61
N ILE A 266 -5.69 -20.98 2.22
CA ILE A 266 -7.03 -20.98 2.83
C ILE A 266 -7.07 -20.01 4.02
N ARG A 267 -6.09 -20.07 4.92
CA ARG A 267 -5.95 -19.14 6.06
C ARG A 267 -5.78 -17.69 5.62
N ALA A 268 -5.03 -17.47 4.54
CA ALA A 268 -4.74 -16.16 3.97
C ALA A 268 -5.61 -15.81 2.75
N ALA A 269 -6.80 -16.38 2.62
CA ALA A 269 -7.65 -16.24 1.42
C ALA A 269 -8.04 -14.78 1.09
N PHE A 270 -7.81 -13.84 2.00
CA PHE A 270 -7.90 -12.40 1.75
C PHE A 270 -6.91 -11.89 0.68
N THR A 271 -5.86 -12.64 0.35
CA THR A 271 -4.91 -12.32 -0.74
C THR A 271 -5.41 -12.72 -2.13
N ASN A 272 -6.48 -13.53 -2.23
CA ASN A 272 -6.99 -14.07 -3.50
C ASN A 272 -7.43 -13.00 -4.53
N TYR A 273 -7.67 -11.77 -4.07
CA TYR A 273 -7.94 -10.60 -4.91
C TYR A 273 -7.16 -9.40 -4.36
N ASN A 274 -6.75 -8.50 -5.26
CA ASN A 274 -6.04 -7.29 -4.86
C ASN A 274 -6.97 -6.28 -4.20
N VAL A 275 -8.23 -6.20 -4.67
CA VAL A 275 -9.24 -5.28 -4.12
C VAL A 275 -10.49 -6.07 -3.76
N TRP A 276 -11.00 -5.81 -2.57
CA TRP A 276 -12.31 -6.22 -2.10
C TRP A 276 -13.09 -4.99 -1.66
N ILE A 277 -14.42 -5.07 -1.74
CA ILE A 277 -15.29 -4.06 -1.13
C ILE A 277 -16.39 -4.80 -0.39
N THR A 278 -16.55 -4.51 0.89
CA THR A 278 -17.60 -5.08 1.75
C THR A 278 -18.49 -3.96 2.27
N PRO A 279 -19.77 -4.20 2.60
CA PRO A 279 -20.49 -3.29 3.47
C PRO A 279 -19.74 -3.15 4.81
N TYR A 280 -19.82 -1.97 5.42
CA TYR A 280 -19.29 -1.78 6.76
C TYR A 280 -19.96 -2.74 7.75
N ASN A 281 -19.12 -3.34 8.60
CA ASN A 281 -19.54 -4.10 9.77
C ASN A 281 -18.50 -3.89 10.87
N LYS A 282 -18.98 -3.52 12.06
CA LYS A 282 -18.14 -3.25 13.23
C LYS A 282 -17.27 -4.45 13.65
N SER A 283 -17.75 -5.68 13.42
CA SER A 283 -17.00 -6.90 13.78
C SER A 283 -16.01 -7.35 12.69
N GLU A 284 -16.09 -6.80 11.48
CA GLU A 284 -15.25 -7.20 10.34
C GLU A 284 -14.02 -6.28 10.25
N VAL A 285 -13.03 -6.57 11.08
CA VAL A 285 -11.81 -5.74 11.26
C VAL A 285 -10.57 -6.42 10.70
N TRP A 286 -10.38 -7.70 11.02
CA TRP A 286 -9.15 -8.45 10.73
C TRP A 286 -9.33 -9.35 9.51
N ALA A 287 -8.63 -9.07 8.40
CA ALA A 287 -8.85 -9.80 7.14
C ALA A 287 -8.59 -11.32 7.23
N SER A 288 -7.73 -11.74 8.16
CA SER A 288 -7.42 -13.15 8.49
C SER A 288 -8.41 -13.79 9.48
N GLY A 289 -9.36 -13.04 10.02
CA GLY A 289 -10.20 -13.44 11.14
C GLY A 289 -9.66 -12.99 12.50
N LEU A 290 -10.49 -13.10 13.54
CA LEU A 290 -10.16 -12.65 14.90
C LEU A 290 -9.02 -13.44 15.55
N TYR A 291 -8.97 -14.76 15.31
CA TYR A 291 -7.93 -15.65 15.83
C TYR A 291 -7.15 -16.23 14.65
N ALA A 292 -5.95 -15.71 14.40
CA ALA A 292 -5.14 -16.07 13.22
C ALA A 292 -4.24 -17.30 13.47
N ASP A 293 -3.70 -17.43 14.68
CA ASP A 293 -2.86 -18.57 15.08
C ASP A 293 -3.68 -19.86 14.98
N ARG A 294 -3.11 -20.86 14.30
CA ARG A 294 -3.74 -22.17 14.02
C ARG A 294 -5.15 -22.10 13.39
N SER A 295 -5.48 -20.97 12.76
CA SER A 295 -6.77 -20.78 12.10
C SER A 295 -7.03 -21.80 11.00
N GLN A 296 -8.30 -22.10 10.75
CA GLN A 296 -8.74 -23.01 9.68
C GLN A 296 -9.25 -22.24 8.44
N GLY A 297 -9.09 -20.91 8.42
CA GLY A 297 -9.55 -20.03 7.35
C GLY A 297 -11.07 -19.80 7.30
N ASP A 298 -11.78 -20.10 8.40
CA ASP A 298 -13.24 -20.06 8.53
C ASP A 298 -13.82 -18.68 8.90
N ASP A 299 -12.97 -17.70 9.27
CA ASP A 299 -13.36 -16.31 9.60
C ASP A 299 -12.65 -15.24 8.74
N THR A 300 -12.22 -15.60 7.53
CA THR A 300 -11.47 -14.65 6.67
C THR A 300 -12.38 -13.66 5.94
N LEU A 301 -11.79 -12.57 5.41
CA LEU A 301 -12.45 -11.65 4.46
C LEU A 301 -13.09 -12.40 3.28
N ALA A 302 -12.43 -13.47 2.82
CA ALA A 302 -12.97 -14.31 1.75
C ALA A 302 -14.30 -14.94 2.19
N VAL A 303 -14.36 -15.53 3.39
CA VAL A 303 -15.59 -16.12 3.97
C VAL A 303 -16.68 -15.07 4.14
N TRP A 304 -16.37 -13.91 4.74
CA TRP A 304 -17.38 -12.85 4.94
C TRP A 304 -17.99 -12.39 3.62
N SER A 305 -17.17 -12.27 2.58
CA SER A 305 -17.61 -11.82 1.26
C SER A 305 -18.50 -12.83 0.54
N GLN A 306 -18.56 -14.10 0.96
CA GLN A 306 -19.46 -15.11 0.39
C GLN A 306 -20.93 -14.82 0.68
N ARG A 307 -21.22 -14.00 1.70
CA ARG A 307 -22.57 -13.49 2.01
C ARG A 307 -23.14 -12.64 0.86
N ASN A 308 -22.28 -12.16 -0.04
CA ASN A 308 -22.61 -11.44 -1.28
C ASN A 308 -23.61 -10.28 -1.07
N ARG A 309 -23.39 -9.51 -0.01
CA ARG A 309 -24.28 -8.46 0.47
C ARG A 309 -24.42 -7.32 -0.56
N LYS A 310 -25.59 -6.68 -0.57
CA LYS A 310 -25.84 -5.46 -1.36
C LYS A 310 -25.16 -4.25 -0.73
N ARG A 311 -24.51 -3.42 -1.55
CA ARG A 311 -23.67 -2.31 -1.08
C ARG A 311 -23.69 -1.04 -1.94
N GLU A 312 -24.65 -0.90 -2.84
CA GLU A 312 -24.85 0.34 -3.59
C GLU A 312 -25.49 1.40 -2.68
N ASN A 313 -24.91 2.58 -2.66
CA ASN A 313 -25.31 3.73 -1.85
C ASN A 313 -25.41 3.40 -0.35
N LYS A 314 -24.31 2.88 0.21
CA LYS A 314 -24.19 2.46 1.62
C LYS A 314 -22.80 2.72 2.16
N ASP A 315 -22.69 2.60 3.48
CA ASP A 315 -21.41 2.51 4.20
C ASP A 315 -20.63 1.27 3.74
N ILE A 316 -19.43 1.49 3.19
CA ILE A 316 -18.60 0.46 2.53
C ILE A 316 -17.13 0.60 2.89
N VAL A 317 -16.46 -0.55 3.02
CA VAL A 317 -15.04 -0.65 3.31
C VAL A 317 -14.33 -1.23 2.10
N MET A 318 -13.27 -0.55 1.65
CA MET A 318 -12.33 -1.08 0.68
C MET A 318 -11.23 -1.85 1.39
N TRP A 319 -10.86 -3.01 0.85
CA TRP A 319 -9.68 -3.76 1.29
C TRP A 319 -8.72 -3.84 0.13
N TYR A 320 -7.48 -3.42 0.33
CA TYR A 320 -6.46 -3.41 -0.71
C TYR A 320 -5.20 -4.14 -0.26
N THR A 321 -4.74 -5.09 -1.07
CA THR A 321 -3.55 -5.89 -0.80
C THR A 321 -2.39 -5.42 -1.68
N VAL A 322 -1.32 -4.94 -1.04
CA VAL A 322 0.02 -4.77 -1.63
C VAL A 322 0.76 -6.09 -1.49
N GLY A 323 1.52 -6.50 -2.50
CA GLY A 323 2.26 -7.75 -2.48
C GLY A 323 3.67 -7.64 -3.07
N PHE A 324 4.58 -8.46 -2.58
CA PHE A 324 5.96 -8.60 -3.03
C PHE A 324 6.27 -10.08 -3.18
N HIS A 325 6.87 -10.46 -4.31
CA HIS A 325 7.51 -11.77 -4.46
C HIS A 325 9.00 -11.55 -4.26
N HIS A 326 9.57 -12.16 -3.24
CA HIS A 326 10.97 -12.00 -2.89
C HIS A 326 11.75 -13.23 -3.35
N VAL A 327 12.52 -13.04 -4.41
CA VAL A 327 13.62 -13.94 -4.77
C VAL A 327 14.88 -13.27 -4.21
N PRO A 328 15.40 -13.73 -3.06
CA PRO A 328 16.52 -13.06 -2.41
C PRO A 328 17.75 -13.02 -3.32
N CYS A 329 18.55 -11.97 -3.17
CA CYS A 329 19.84 -11.82 -3.85
C CYS A 329 20.97 -11.52 -2.87
N GLN A 330 22.22 -11.50 -3.35
CA GLN A 330 23.39 -11.30 -2.49
C GLN A 330 23.41 -9.90 -1.86
N GLU A 331 22.90 -8.89 -2.56
CA GLU A 331 22.76 -7.53 -2.04
C GLU A 331 21.80 -7.44 -0.84
N ASP A 332 20.96 -8.45 -0.64
CA ASP A 332 20.04 -8.52 0.50
C ASP A 332 20.70 -9.07 1.77
N PHE A 333 21.94 -9.59 1.69
CA PHE A 333 22.69 -10.19 2.79
C PHE A 333 23.88 -9.33 3.22
N PRO A 334 24.16 -9.18 4.53
CA PRO A 334 23.44 -9.74 5.68
C PRO A 334 22.25 -8.88 6.13
N THR A 335 21.94 -7.79 5.42
CA THR A 335 20.83 -6.89 5.74
C THR A 335 20.27 -6.32 4.45
N THR A 336 18.97 -6.49 4.27
CA THR A 336 18.26 -6.19 3.02
C THR A 336 18.11 -4.69 2.82
N PRO A 337 18.59 -4.10 1.71
CA PRO A 337 18.25 -2.72 1.35
C PRO A 337 16.74 -2.53 1.19
N THR A 338 16.22 -1.39 1.62
CA THR A 338 14.77 -1.22 1.70
C THR A 338 14.07 -1.33 0.34
N LEU A 339 13.19 -2.33 0.19
CA LEU A 339 12.28 -2.49 -0.94
C LEU A 339 10.96 -1.79 -0.63
N SER A 340 10.52 -0.86 -1.49
CA SER A 340 9.32 -0.05 -1.24
C SER A 340 8.23 -0.23 -2.30
N SER A 341 6.98 -0.32 -1.84
CA SER A 341 5.78 -0.24 -2.69
C SER A 341 4.67 0.53 -1.96
N GLY A 342 3.48 0.61 -2.54
CA GLY A 342 2.38 1.36 -1.97
C GLY A 342 1.24 1.63 -2.94
N PHE A 343 0.40 2.60 -2.60
CA PHE A 343 -0.71 3.05 -3.45
C PHE A 343 -1.08 4.52 -3.16
N GLU A 344 -1.83 5.13 -4.07
CA GLU A 344 -2.41 6.47 -3.88
C GLU A 344 -3.93 6.40 -3.95
N LEU A 345 -4.59 6.96 -2.93
CA LEU A 345 -5.99 7.38 -3.00
C LEU A 345 -6.02 8.82 -3.50
N ARG A 346 -6.52 9.00 -4.73
CA ARG A 346 -6.52 10.30 -5.39
C ARG A 346 -7.93 10.86 -5.55
N PRO A 347 -8.18 12.13 -5.20
CA PRO A 347 -9.47 12.76 -5.45
C PRO A 347 -9.83 12.69 -6.95
N VAL A 348 -11.07 12.33 -7.26
CA VAL A 348 -11.64 12.33 -8.61
C VAL A 348 -12.98 13.04 -8.57
N ASN A 349 -13.05 14.21 -9.22
CA ASN A 349 -14.21 15.11 -9.17
C ASN A 349 -14.67 15.48 -7.74
N PHE A 350 -13.82 15.29 -6.73
CA PHE A 350 -14.15 15.63 -5.34
C PHE A 350 -14.23 17.15 -5.13
N PHE A 351 -13.31 17.88 -5.76
CA PHE A 351 -13.26 19.33 -5.76
C PHE A 351 -13.83 19.87 -7.07
N GLU A 352 -14.37 21.09 -7.05
CA GLU A 352 -14.87 21.79 -8.25
C GLU A 352 -13.77 22.07 -9.28
N GLN A 353 -12.53 22.21 -8.82
CA GLN A 353 -11.34 22.46 -9.64
C GLN A 353 -10.09 22.04 -8.85
N ASN A 354 -8.91 22.26 -9.42
CA ASN A 354 -7.63 21.98 -8.75
C ASN A 354 -7.59 22.62 -7.33
N PRO A 355 -7.55 21.81 -6.25
CA PRO A 355 -7.64 22.32 -4.88
C PRO A 355 -6.41 23.14 -4.46
N VAL A 356 -5.27 22.98 -5.15
CA VAL A 356 -4.01 23.65 -4.81
C VAL A 356 -3.69 24.85 -5.71
N LEU A 357 -4.66 25.32 -6.50
CA LEU A 357 -4.47 26.48 -7.37
C LEU A 357 -4.08 27.74 -6.58
N LYS A 358 -4.65 27.91 -5.37
CA LYS A 358 -4.43 29.07 -4.50
C LYS A 358 -3.48 28.78 -3.32
N THR A 359 -2.89 27.59 -3.25
CA THR A 359 -1.93 27.25 -2.19
C THR A 359 -0.73 28.17 -2.28
N LYS A 360 -0.44 28.89 -1.20
CA LYS A 360 0.65 29.87 -1.14
C LYS A 360 2.00 29.16 -1.32
N LEU A 361 2.95 29.88 -1.91
CA LEU A 361 4.34 29.44 -1.97
C LEU A 361 4.91 29.32 -0.57
N ILE A 362 5.67 28.24 -0.34
CA ILE A 362 6.51 28.10 0.83
C ILE A 362 7.68 29.07 0.67
N LYS A 363 7.84 29.98 1.62
CA LYS A 363 9.02 30.85 1.67
C LYS A 363 10.20 30.01 2.15
N LEU A 364 11.05 29.59 1.22
CA LEU A 364 12.35 29.02 1.56
C LEU A 364 13.20 30.12 2.19
N THR A 365 13.49 30.00 3.49
CA THR A 365 14.47 30.87 4.15
C THR A 365 15.87 30.37 3.83
N THR A 366 16.77 31.26 3.40
CA THR A 366 18.19 30.92 3.35
C THR A 366 18.69 30.65 4.76
N THR A 367 19.66 29.74 4.91
CA THR A 367 20.31 29.45 6.19
C THR A 367 20.66 30.75 6.91
N PRO A 368 20.34 30.89 8.20
CA PRO A 368 20.74 32.08 8.93
C PRO A 368 22.26 32.16 8.88
N LYS A 369 22.79 33.25 8.29
CA LYS A 369 24.20 33.59 8.42
C LYS A 369 24.41 34.03 9.87
N CYS A 370 24.66 33.07 10.74
CA CYS A 370 25.11 33.38 12.10
C CYS A 370 26.55 33.87 11.99
N THR A 371 26.76 35.20 12.05
CA THR A 371 28.10 35.75 12.28
C THR A 371 28.51 35.41 13.72
N PRO A 372 29.69 34.80 13.95
CA PRO A 372 30.23 34.63 15.29
C PRO A 372 30.31 36.02 15.96
N SER A 373 29.84 36.16 17.20
CA SER A 373 30.14 37.39 17.95
C SER A 373 31.65 37.44 18.16
N LYS A 374 32.30 38.50 17.67
CA LYS A 374 33.63 38.85 18.15
C LYS A 374 33.43 39.35 19.57
N ASN A 375 33.58 38.46 20.55
CA ASN A 375 33.79 38.88 21.92
C ASN A 375 35.20 39.51 21.96
N ASN A 376 35.23 40.83 22.12
CA ASN A 376 36.42 41.60 22.47
C ASN A 376 36.86 41.28 23.90
#